data_AF-A0A2U8QYL7-F1
#
_entry.id   AF-A0A2U8QYL7-F1
#
_cell.length_a   1.000
_cell.length_b   1.000
_cell.length_c   1.000
_cell.angle_alpha   90.00
_cell.angle_beta   90.00
_cell.angle_gamma   90.00
#
_symmetry.space_group_name_H-M   'P 1'
#
loop_
_entity.id
_entity.type
_entity.pdbx_description
1 polymer ?
#
loop_
_entity_poly.entity_id
_entity_poly.type
_entity_poly.pdbx_seq_one_letter_code
_entity_poly.pdbx_strand_id
1 'polypeptide(L)'
;MFGKEKVYLLLSLISSFLLLTGIIQVFPKVTFIGLRFSLIWIPVWILILLLPLYGIVEIIKRTDEANYMFWIALLLNLFNFFIAIRHFNFQFLST
;
A
#
# COMPACT_ATOMS: atom_id res chain seq x y z
N MET A 1 -13.92 -7.21 20.08
CA MET A 1 -12.70 -6.40 19.82
C MET A 1 -12.07 -6.92 18.53
N PHE A 2 -11.89 -6.09 17.51
CA PHE A 2 -11.25 -6.54 16.26
C PHE A 2 -9.76 -6.79 16.52
N GLY A 3 -9.25 -7.98 16.18
CA GLY A 3 -7.84 -8.32 16.30
C GLY A 3 -6.97 -7.46 15.38
N LYS A 4 -5.75 -7.12 15.83
CA LYS A 4 -4.83 -6.23 15.09
C LYS A 4 -4.53 -6.75 13.70
N GLU A 5 -4.42 -8.07 13.55
CA GLU A 5 -4.20 -8.79 12.31
C GLU A 5 -5.35 -8.61 11.31
N LYS A 6 -6.60 -8.60 11.80
CA LYS A 6 -7.80 -8.34 10.97
C LYS A 6 -7.86 -6.89 10.51
N VAL A 7 -7.52 -5.95 11.40
CA VAL A 7 -7.45 -4.53 11.06
C VAL A 7 -6.37 -4.28 10.02
N TYR A 8 -5.19 -4.88 10.18
CA TYR A 8 -4.10 -4.74 9.22
C TYR A 8 -4.46 -5.32 7.85
N LEU A 9 -5.07 -6.51 7.81
CA LEU A 9 -5.55 -7.10 6.56
C LEU A 9 -6.63 -6.22 5.90
N LEU A 10 -7.57 -5.69 6.67
CA LEU A 10 -8.59 -4.77 6.16
C LEU A 10 -7.98 -3.50 5.56
N LEU A 11 -7.02 -2.87 6.25
CA LEU A 11 -6.30 -1.71 5.73
C LEU A 11 -5.53 -2.03 4.45
N SER A 12 -4.96 -3.23 4.36
CA SER A 12 -4.25 -3.70 3.16
C SER A 12 -5.20 -3.86 1.97
N LEU A 13 -6.40 -4.41 2.20
CA LEU A 13 -7.46 -4.50 1.18
C LEU A 13 -7.97 -3.11 0.76
N ILE A 14 -8.18 -2.19 1.71
CA ILE A 14 -8.55 -0.80 1.40
C ILE A 14 -7.45 -0.14 0.55
N SER A 15 -6.18 -0.34 0.89
CA SER A 15 -5.04 0.15 0.10
C SER A 15 -5.06 -0.42 -1.33
N SER A 16 -5.35 -1.71 -1.51
CA SER A 16 -5.50 -2.30 -2.84
C SER A 16 -6.64 -1.67 -3.63
N PHE A 17 -7.79 -1.45 -2.99
CA PHE A 17 -8.94 -0.82 -3.64
C PHE A 17 -8.64 0.63 -4.06
N LEU A 18 -7.98 1.40 -3.20
CA LEU A 18 -7.55 2.77 -3.52
C LEU A 18 -6.53 2.80 -4.67
N LEU A 19 -5.60 1.85 -4.70
CA LEU A 19 -4.65 1.72 -5.80
C LEU A 19 -5.38 1.42 -7.13
N LEU A 20 -6.26 0.43 -7.15
CA LEU A 20 -7.01 0.06 -8.35
C LEU A 20 -7.90 1.20 -8.84
N THR A 21 -8.59 1.89 -7.93
CA THR A 21 -9.38 3.08 -8.29
C THR A 21 -8.49 4.17 -8.87
N GLY A 22 -7.34 4.46 -8.24
CA GLY A 22 -6.37 5.45 -8.73
C GLY A 22 -5.80 5.15 -10.12
N ILE A 23 -5.70 3.86 -10.50
CA ILE A 23 -5.25 3.42 -11.82
C ILE A 23 -6.37 3.53 -12.86
N ILE A 24 -7.59 3.13 -12.51
CA ILE A 24 -8.69 2.95 -13.49
C ILE A 24 -9.47 4.26 -13.70
N GLN A 25 -9.60 5.09 -12.67
CA GLN A 25 -10.47 6.26 -12.69
C GLN A 25 -9.68 7.57 -12.79
N VAL A 26 -10.33 8.59 -13.35
CA VAL A 26 -9.79 9.96 -13.41
C VAL A 26 -10.23 10.73 -12.17
N PHE A 27 -9.26 11.20 -11.39
CA PHE A 27 -9.50 12.03 -10.21
C PHE A 27 -9.07 13.48 -10.44
N PRO A 28 -9.65 14.44 -9.69
CA PRO A 28 -9.20 15.83 -9.71
C PRO A 28 -7.70 15.93 -9.44
N LYS A 29 -7.03 16.78 -10.20
CA LYS A 29 -5.60 17.05 -10.03
C LYS A 29 -5.40 18.23 -9.09
N VAL A 30 -4.45 18.08 -8.16
CA VAL A 30 -3.96 19.16 -7.31
C VAL A 30 -2.55 19.54 -7.73
N THR A 31 -2.17 20.78 -7.45
CA THR A 31 -0.81 21.27 -7.69
C THR A 31 -0.11 21.42 -6.34
N PHE A 32 1.02 20.74 -6.16
CA PHE A 32 1.82 20.80 -4.94
C PHE A 32 3.30 20.86 -5.33
N ILE A 33 4.02 21.88 -4.84
CA ILE A 33 5.45 22.13 -5.16
C ILE A 33 5.68 22.12 -6.69
N GLY A 34 4.79 22.76 -7.45
CA GLY A 34 4.88 22.83 -8.92
C GLY A 34 4.54 21.52 -9.67
N LEU A 35 4.26 20.42 -8.98
CA LEU A 35 3.86 19.15 -9.58
C LEU A 35 2.32 19.01 -9.60
N ARG A 36 1.77 18.65 -10.76
CA ARG A 36 0.35 18.31 -10.91
C ARG A 36 0.15 16.80 -10.83
N PHE A 37 -0.59 16.33 -9.82
CA PHE A 37 -0.93 14.92 -9.68
C PHE A 37 -2.37 14.74 -9.20
N SER A 38 -2.95 13.57 -9.45
CA SER A 38 -4.33 13.26 -9.06
C SER A 38 -4.44 13.07 -7.54
N LEU A 39 -5.45 13.68 -6.91
CA LEU A 39 -5.60 13.73 -5.46
C LEU A 39 -5.61 12.35 -4.78
N ILE A 40 -6.16 11.34 -5.46
CA ILE A 40 -6.20 9.94 -4.99
C ILE A 40 -4.80 9.36 -4.69
N TRP A 41 -3.76 9.86 -5.34
CA TRP A 41 -2.41 9.32 -5.18
C TRP A 41 -1.81 9.65 -3.81
N ILE A 42 -2.28 10.70 -3.12
CA ILE A 42 -1.80 11.03 -1.77
C ILE A 42 -2.07 9.89 -0.78
N PRO A 43 -3.34 9.49 -0.54
CA PRO A 43 -3.60 8.39 0.38
C PRO A 43 -3.04 7.06 -0.11
N VAL A 44 -2.99 6.83 -1.44
CA VAL A 44 -2.38 5.61 -2.01
C VAL A 44 -0.90 5.52 -1.64
N TRP A 45 -0.11 6.57 -1.87
CA TRP A 45 1.32 6.57 -1.54
C TRP A 45 1.57 6.39 -0.05
N ILE A 46 0.79 7.06 0.81
CA ILE A 46 0.91 6.94 2.26
C ILE A 46 0.70 5.48 2.69
N LEU A 47 -0.38 4.85 2.24
CA LEU A 47 -0.69 3.47 2.62
C LEU A 47 0.32 2.47 2.05
N ILE A 48 0.70 2.63 0.79
CA ILE A 48 1.65 1.75 0.11
C ILE A 48 3.03 1.78 0.77
N LEU A 49 3.46 2.92 1.31
CA LEU A 49 4.77 3.02 1.99
C LEU A 49 4.70 2.57 3.46
N LEU A 50 3.64 2.94 4.19
CA LEU A 50 3.57 2.70 5.63
C LEU A 50 3.10 1.29 6.00
N LEU A 51 2.16 0.70 5.25
CA LEU A 51 1.60 -0.60 5.59
C LEU A 51 2.63 -1.74 5.57
N PRO A 52 3.51 -1.87 4.55
CA PRO A 52 4.56 -2.89 4.58
C PRO A 52 5.46 -2.77 5.81
N LEU A 53 5.88 -1.55 6.18
CA LEU A 53 6.74 -1.31 7.33
C LEU A 53 6.05 -1.73 8.63
N TYR A 54 4.77 -1.37 8.79
CA TYR A 54 3.97 -1.79 9.93
C TYR A 54 3.84 -3.31 10.00
N GLY A 55 3.58 -3.98 8.87
CA GLY A 55 3.48 -5.44 8.79
C GLY A 55 4.77 -6.14 9.22
N ILE A 56 5.93 -5.64 8.77
CA ILE A 56 7.25 -6.17 9.16
C ILE A 56 7.45 -6.04 10.67
N VAL A 57 7.13 -4.88 11.25
CA VAL A 57 7.26 -4.66 12.70
C VAL A 57 6.39 -5.61 13.51
N GLU A 58 5.14 -5.84 13.11
CA GLU A 58 4.25 -6.76 13.84
C GLU A 58 4.68 -8.23 13.69
N ILE A 59 5.20 -8.64 12.54
CA ILE A 59 5.75 -9.99 12.34
C ILE A 59 6.96 -10.23 13.23
N ILE A 60 7.90 -9.27 13.29
CA ILE A 60 9.10 -9.38 14.14
C ILE A 60 8.74 -9.44 15.62
N LYS A 61 7.70 -8.74 16.07
CA LYS A 61 7.26 -8.76 17.47
C LYS A 61 6.59 -10.07 17.90
N ARG A 62 6.18 -10.90 16.95
CA ARG A 62 5.34 -12.08 17.20
C ARG A 62 5.96 -13.33 16.57
N THR A 63 7.25 -13.56 16.75
CA THR A 63 7.98 -14.69 16.15
C THR A 63 7.40 -16.05 16.53
N ASP A 64 6.77 -16.15 17.70
CA ASP A 64 6.33 -17.42 18.28
C ASP A 64 4.85 -17.73 17.99
N GLU A 65 4.14 -16.80 17.35
CA GLU A 65 2.73 -16.94 16.98
C GLU A 65 2.56 -17.19 15.47
N ALA A 66 1.59 -18.04 15.12
CA ALA A 66 1.25 -18.29 13.73
C ALA A 66 0.50 -17.09 13.12
N ASN A 67 1.24 -16.08 12.65
CA ASN A 67 0.71 -14.79 12.17
C ASN A 67 0.35 -14.79 10.68
N TYR A 68 -0.32 -15.82 10.19
CA TYR A 68 -0.63 -15.97 8.75
C TYR A 68 -1.33 -14.75 8.15
N MET A 69 -2.24 -14.10 8.89
CA MET A 69 -2.94 -12.91 8.40
C MET A 69 -1.99 -11.71 8.18
N PHE A 70 -1.00 -11.52 9.05
CA PHE A 70 0.02 -10.48 8.86
C PHE A 70 0.88 -10.78 7.63
N TRP A 71 1.26 -12.05 7.42
CA TRP A 71 2.01 -12.46 6.24
C TRP A 71 1.23 -12.26 4.94
N ILE A 72 -0.04 -12.67 4.89
CA ILE A 72 -0.93 -12.48 3.74
C ILE A 72 -1.08 -10.98 3.43
N ALA A 73 -1.34 -10.17 4.45
CA ALA A 73 -1.47 -8.73 4.30
C ALA A 73 -0.15 -8.07 3.83
N LEU A 74 1.00 -8.51 4.35
CA LEU A 74 2.31 -8.03 3.91
C LEU A 74 2.58 -8.36 2.44
N LEU A 75 2.31 -9.60 2.01
CA LEU A 75 2.47 -9.98 0.60
C LEU A 75 1.58 -9.14 -0.32
N LEU A 76 0.33 -8.90 0.09
CA LEU A 76 -0.58 -8.01 -0.64
C LEU A 76 -0.03 -6.58 -0.73
N ASN A 77 0.52 -6.04 0.35
CA ASN A 77 1.07 -4.69 0.36
C ASN A 77 2.33 -4.56 -0.51
N LEU A 78 3.20 -5.57 -0.51
CA LEU A 78 4.36 -5.62 -1.41
C LEU A 78 3.94 -5.72 -2.88
N PHE A 79 2.89 -6.50 -3.17
CA PHE A 79 2.30 -6.57 -4.51
C PHE A 79 1.70 -5.23 -4.96
N ASN A 80 0.95 -4.56 -4.08
CA ASN A 80 0.42 -3.21 -4.33
C ASN A 80 1.55 -2.21 -4.61
N PHE A 81 2.64 -2.25 -3.84
CA PHE A 81 3.83 -1.42 -4.05
C PHE A 81 4.41 -1.63 -5.45
N PHE A 82 4.59 -2.88 -5.87
CA PHE A 82 5.09 -3.20 -7.21
C PHE A 82 4.18 -2.66 -8.32
N ILE A 83 2.85 -2.82 -8.19
CA ILE A 83 1.88 -2.27 -9.16
C ILE A 83 1.98 -0.74 -9.23
N ALA A 84 2.05 -0.06 -8.08
CA ALA A 84 2.12 1.39 -8.06
C ALA A 84 3.40 1.91 -8.73
N ILE A 85 4.55 1.32 -8.44
CA ILE A 85 5.81 1.65 -9.10
C ILE A 85 5.69 1.49 -10.63
N ARG A 86 5.13 0.36 -11.06
CA ARG A 86 4.93 0.07 -12.49
C ARG A 86 3.99 1.09 -13.14
N HIS A 87 2.91 1.49 -12.47
CA HIS A 87 1.96 2.47 -12.99
C HIS A 87 2.63 3.82 -13.29
N PHE A 88 3.50 4.29 -12.38
CA PHE A 88 4.21 5.56 -12.56
C PHE A 88 5.42 5.47 -13.50
N ASN A 89 5.67 4.30 -14.11
CA ASN A 89 6.86 4.04 -14.91
C ASN A 89 8.14 4.50 -14.19
N PHE A 90 8.22 4.31 -12.87
CA PHE A 90 9.48 4.55 -12.18
C PHE A 90 10.51 3.57 -12.76
N GLN A 91 11.45 4.11 -13.55
CA GLN A 91 12.58 3.37 -14.10
C GLN A 91 13.56 3.04 -12.96
N PHE A 92 13.18 2.13 -12.05
CA PHE A 92 14.14 1.59 -11.07
C PHE A 92 15.07 0.53 -11.71
N LEU A 93 14.67 -0.01 -12.87
CA LEU A 93 15.42 -1.02 -13.63
C LEU A 93 15.46 -0.62 -15.11
N SER A 94 16.05 0.53 -15.44
CA SER A 94 16.58 0.74 -16.78
C SER A 94 17.90 -0.02 -16.87
N THR A 95 17.87 -1.23 -17.44
CA THR A 95 19.08 -1.87 -17.96
C THR A 95 19.22 -1.51 -19.42
#